data_AF-J4U7R6-F1
#
_entry.id   AF-J4U7R6-F1
#
_cell.length_a   1.000
_cell.length_b   1.000
_cell.length_c   1.000
_cell.angle_alpha   90.00
_cell.angle_beta   90.00
_cell.angle_gamma   90.00
#
_symmetry.space_group_name_H-M   'P 1'
#
loop_
_entity.id
_entity.type
_entity.pdbx_description
1 polymer ?
#
loop_
_entity_poly.entity_id
_entity_poly.type
_entity_poly.pdbx_seq_one_letter_code
_entity_poly.pdbx_strand_id
1 'polypeptide(L)'
;MPHVRAKEYQIPKEGYDLVYVEVIQRHHKRTPYASNTFFKEDADWDCSNAGPYHHAKAVDFATTPVYWQAQHSALNHFASQVGPGFGDSTCQFPGITSAGLDDSKQHGVDFGSVYRDKLGFLPCANETEQYAFRVTNNVITTQTLGAFAAGLYPDAKEYVAWVQSETYDSLEPKFSWTEHLEKSAALRERFNRVSGIEPNDSAGWSSSWDHVNATDVCVSQEDADAIYRLGNWEYAYRWRGAENSTLYSALKMGVWFRELQANLHAAAEATSPVKYRHNFAHDGSVSPVLGVLQSAYPTWPGMGSEVVFELWRMGSKPYVRVLFSGQPLETSTPLGTLDMVPLDKLDNYIDSIIPHDMVAACRGDAAALGLA
;
A
#
# COMPACT_ATOMS: atom_id res chain seq x y z
N MET A 1 5.48 -6.59 -12.06
CA MET A 1 6.26 -5.75 -11.11
C MET A 1 7.18 -6.65 -10.29
N PRO A 2 8.37 -6.25 -9.84
CA PRO A 2 9.22 -7.11 -9.03
C PRO A 2 8.56 -7.37 -7.66
N HIS A 3 8.53 -8.64 -7.24
CA HIS A 3 7.97 -9.16 -5.99
C HIS A 3 8.60 -10.54 -5.74
N VAL A 4 8.30 -11.15 -4.58
CA VAL A 4 8.77 -12.51 -4.28
C VAL A 4 8.24 -13.52 -5.30
N ARG A 5 9.16 -14.21 -5.96
CA ARG A 5 8.83 -15.31 -6.88
C ARG A 5 9.95 -16.33 -6.90
N ALA A 6 9.62 -17.59 -7.17
CA ALA A 6 10.56 -18.71 -7.00
C ALA A 6 11.88 -18.54 -7.78
N LYS A 7 11.82 -17.88 -8.94
CA LYS A 7 12.96 -17.70 -9.85
C LYS A 7 14.12 -16.93 -9.21
N GLU A 8 13.86 -15.85 -8.49
CA GLU A 8 14.90 -15.00 -7.89
C GLU A 8 15.06 -15.23 -6.38
N TYR A 9 14.10 -15.89 -5.72
CA TYR A 9 14.12 -16.09 -4.28
C TYR A 9 15.32 -16.95 -3.83
N GLN A 10 16.09 -16.46 -2.86
CA GLN A 10 17.21 -17.19 -2.28
C GLN A 10 16.79 -17.83 -0.96
N ILE A 11 16.89 -19.17 -0.88
CA ILE A 11 16.68 -19.88 0.39
C ILE A 11 17.88 -19.54 1.30
N PRO A 12 17.65 -19.20 2.58
CA PRO A 12 18.73 -19.04 3.55
C PRO A 12 19.63 -20.28 3.64
N LYS A 13 20.80 -20.14 4.26
CA LYS A 13 21.70 -21.27 4.53
C LYS A 13 21.00 -22.32 5.41
N GLU A 14 21.51 -23.56 5.37
CA GLU A 14 21.00 -24.63 6.23
C GLU A 14 21.00 -24.22 7.72
N GLY A 15 19.98 -24.68 8.45
CA GLY A 15 19.80 -24.41 9.87
C GLY A 15 18.81 -23.29 10.21
N TYR A 16 18.26 -22.60 9.20
CA TYR A 16 17.18 -21.64 9.38
C TYR A 16 15.82 -22.23 8.99
N ASP A 17 14.89 -22.24 9.94
CA ASP A 17 13.50 -22.65 9.75
C ASP A 17 12.59 -21.42 9.70
N LEU A 18 11.78 -21.28 8.64
CA LEU A 18 10.80 -20.20 8.53
C LEU A 18 9.64 -20.48 9.50
N VAL A 19 9.29 -19.50 10.33
CA VAL A 19 8.22 -19.64 11.34
C VAL A 19 7.08 -18.67 11.14
N TYR A 20 7.31 -17.53 10.48
CA TYR A 20 6.28 -16.51 10.26
C TYR A 20 6.58 -15.62 9.05
N VAL A 21 5.54 -15.17 8.35
CA VAL A 21 5.62 -14.21 7.25
C VAL A 21 4.55 -13.13 7.43
N GLU A 22 4.93 -11.86 7.42
CA GLU A 22 4.01 -10.73 7.34
C GLU A 22 4.36 -9.81 6.18
N VAL A 23 3.37 -9.49 5.36
CA VAL A 23 3.54 -8.69 4.13
C VAL A 23 2.77 -7.40 4.24
N ILE A 24 3.32 -6.31 3.72
CA ILE A 24 2.57 -5.12 3.33
C ILE A 24 2.77 -4.85 1.84
N GLN A 25 1.67 -4.82 1.09
CA GLN A 25 1.67 -4.72 -0.37
C GLN A 25 0.85 -3.51 -0.83
N ARG A 26 1.38 -2.72 -1.78
CA ARG A 26 0.61 -1.70 -2.49
C ARG A 26 -0.41 -2.36 -3.43
N HIS A 27 -1.61 -1.83 -3.51
CA HIS A 27 -2.61 -2.23 -4.51
C HIS A 27 -2.03 -2.28 -5.95
N HIS A 28 -2.67 -3.04 -6.84
CA HIS A 28 -2.24 -3.17 -8.24
C HIS A 28 -2.80 -2.05 -9.14
N LYS A 29 -2.61 -2.18 -10.46
CA LYS A 29 -3.08 -1.20 -11.47
C LYS A 29 -4.55 -0.85 -11.27
N ARG A 30 -4.84 0.44 -11.30
CA ARG A 30 -6.17 1.01 -11.09
C ARG A 30 -6.43 2.15 -12.06
N THR A 31 -7.70 2.50 -12.18
CA THR A 31 -8.09 3.80 -12.73
C THR A 31 -7.59 4.95 -11.83
N PRO A 32 -7.45 6.17 -12.37
CA PRO A 32 -7.21 7.36 -11.57
C PRO A 32 -8.28 7.57 -10.50
N TYR A 33 -7.98 8.36 -9.49
CA TYR A 33 -9.04 8.89 -8.62
C TYR A 33 -9.86 9.90 -9.41
N ALA A 34 -11.18 9.87 -9.30
CA ALA A 34 -12.05 10.81 -10.01
C ALA A 34 -11.71 12.28 -9.69
N SER A 35 -11.28 12.56 -8.46
CA SER A 35 -10.77 13.87 -8.01
C SER A 35 -9.55 14.37 -8.79
N ASN A 36 -8.80 13.49 -9.44
CA ASN A 36 -7.53 13.80 -10.11
C ASN A 36 -7.70 13.83 -11.64
N THR A 37 -8.93 13.93 -12.12
CA THR A 37 -9.24 13.86 -13.56
C THR A 37 -9.86 15.17 -14.01
N PHE A 38 -9.66 15.50 -15.29
CA PHE A 38 -10.25 16.69 -15.90
C PHE A 38 -11.75 16.49 -16.16
N PHE A 39 -12.44 17.57 -16.54
CA PHE A 39 -13.84 17.53 -16.98
C PHE A 39 -14.02 16.83 -18.34
N LYS A 40 -12.93 16.67 -19.09
CA LYS A 40 -12.86 15.89 -20.33
C LYS A 40 -11.51 15.19 -20.38
N GLU A 41 -11.55 13.89 -20.63
CA GLU A 41 -10.38 13.03 -20.78
C GLU A 41 -10.52 12.26 -22.10
N ASP A 42 -9.45 12.16 -22.88
CA ASP A 42 -9.47 11.46 -24.18
C ASP A 42 -8.96 10.00 -24.09
N ALA A 43 -8.63 9.52 -22.89
CA ALA A 43 -8.17 8.14 -22.70
C ALA A 43 -9.35 7.18 -22.46
N ASP A 44 -9.34 6.07 -23.18
CA ASP A 44 -10.36 5.04 -23.07
C ASP A 44 -10.14 4.13 -21.85
N TRP A 45 -11.21 3.90 -21.09
CA TRP A 45 -11.23 2.97 -19.96
C TRP A 45 -12.39 1.98 -20.12
N ASP A 46 -12.07 0.74 -20.48
CA ASP A 46 -13.05 -0.34 -20.63
C ASP A 46 -12.95 -1.36 -19.51
N CYS A 47 -14.01 -1.42 -18.70
CA CYS A 47 -14.28 -2.42 -17.67
C CYS A 47 -15.59 -3.17 -17.96
N SER A 48 -15.99 -3.32 -19.22
CA SER A 48 -17.22 -4.04 -19.58
C SER A 48 -17.21 -5.45 -18.99
N ASN A 49 -18.25 -5.80 -18.24
CA ASN A 49 -18.37 -7.08 -17.51
C ASN A 49 -17.26 -7.35 -16.48
N ALA A 50 -16.54 -6.31 -16.06
CA ALA A 50 -15.55 -6.34 -15.00
C ALA A 50 -15.85 -5.25 -13.97
N GLY A 51 -15.62 -5.51 -12.69
CA GLY A 51 -15.82 -4.50 -11.67
C GLY A 51 -15.96 -5.10 -10.27
N PRO A 52 -15.95 -4.23 -9.25
CA PRO A 52 -16.19 -4.67 -7.88
C PRO A 52 -17.58 -5.26 -7.72
N TYR A 53 -17.64 -6.38 -7.00
CA TYR A 53 -18.91 -6.89 -6.50
C TYR A 53 -19.40 -6.06 -5.31
N HIS A 54 -20.68 -5.72 -5.31
CA HIS A 54 -21.43 -4.99 -4.29
C HIS A 54 -22.63 -5.82 -3.85
N HIS A 55 -22.43 -6.63 -2.82
CA HIS A 55 -23.50 -7.38 -2.16
C HIS A 55 -23.13 -7.62 -0.71
N ALA A 56 -24.13 -7.81 0.15
CA ALA A 56 -23.91 -8.13 1.55
C ALA A 56 -23.72 -9.64 1.75
N LYS A 57 -22.90 -10.05 2.71
CA LYS A 57 -22.92 -11.42 3.20
C LYS A 57 -24.11 -11.60 4.14
N ALA A 58 -24.89 -12.67 3.96
CA ALA A 58 -25.91 -13.09 4.91
C ALA A 58 -25.52 -14.43 5.56
N VAL A 59 -25.94 -14.65 6.80
CA VAL A 59 -25.66 -15.90 7.53
C VAL A 59 -26.55 -17.03 7.01
N ASP A 60 -27.81 -16.74 6.70
CA ASP A 60 -28.83 -17.75 6.43
C ASP A 60 -29.01 -18.10 4.95
N PHE A 61 -28.43 -17.33 4.02
CA PHE A 61 -28.55 -17.58 2.59
C PHE A 61 -27.39 -16.96 1.78
N ALA A 62 -27.15 -17.52 0.59
CA ALA A 62 -26.24 -16.93 -0.37
C ALA A 62 -26.90 -15.75 -1.09
N THR A 63 -26.35 -14.56 -0.92
CA THR A 63 -26.75 -13.39 -1.69
C THR A 63 -26.26 -13.53 -3.13
N THR A 64 -27.00 -12.93 -4.07
CA THR A 64 -26.60 -12.92 -5.49
C THR A 64 -25.48 -11.90 -5.68
N PRO A 65 -24.34 -12.28 -6.29
CA PRO A 65 -23.30 -11.33 -6.62
C PRO A 65 -23.84 -10.28 -7.60
N VAL A 66 -23.72 -9.01 -7.24
CA VAL A 66 -24.03 -7.86 -8.09
C VAL A 66 -22.74 -7.09 -8.27
N TYR A 67 -22.39 -6.68 -9.48
CA TYR A 67 -21.27 -5.76 -9.72
C TYR A 67 -21.78 -4.51 -10.42
N TRP A 68 -21.11 -3.38 -10.19
CA TRP A 68 -21.48 -2.11 -10.79
C TRP A 68 -20.66 -1.86 -12.06
N GLN A 69 -21.30 -1.26 -13.06
CA GLN A 69 -20.65 -0.69 -14.24
C GLN A 69 -20.95 0.81 -14.27
N ALA A 70 -20.01 1.62 -14.76
CA ALA A 70 -20.28 3.03 -14.92
C ALA A 70 -21.40 3.26 -15.94
N GLN A 71 -22.21 4.28 -15.68
CA GLN A 71 -23.28 4.70 -16.55
C GLN A 71 -23.16 6.20 -16.78
N HIS A 72 -23.12 6.58 -18.05
CA HIS A 72 -23.11 7.97 -18.48
C HIS A 72 -24.39 8.26 -19.27
N SER A 73 -24.94 9.46 -19.09
CA SER A 73 -26.11 9.94 -19.83
C SER A 73 -25.76 11.25 -20.49
N ALA A 74 -25.86 11.30 -21.82
CA ALA A 74 -25.66 12.53 -22.60
C ALA A 74 -26.67 13.64 -22.24
N LEU A 75 -27.76 13.30 -21.54
CA LEU A 75 -28.74 14.26 -21.03
C LEU A 75 -28.32 14.88 -19.69
N ASN A 76 -27.34 14.32 -19.00
CA ASN A 76 -26.82 14.88 -17.77
C ASN A 76 -25.77 15.95 -18.10
N HIS A 77 -26.18 17.21 -18.16
CA HIS A 77 -25.30 18.34 -18.46
C HIS A 77 -24.16 18.54 -17.44
N PHE A 78 -24.23 17.92 -16.26
CA PHE A 78 -23.11 17.92 -15.31
C PHE A 78 -21.99 16.95 -15.71
N ALA A 79 -22.28 15.91 -16.49
CA ALA A 79 -21.31 14.88 -16.86
C ALA A 79 -20.17 15.40 -17.76
N SER A 80 -20.31 16.60 -18.33
CA SER A 80 -19.27 17.30 -19.10
C SER A 80 -18.72 18.54 -18.39
N GLN A 81 -19.15 18.79 -17.14
CA GLN A 81 -18.76 19.97 -16.36
C GLN A 81 -18.04 19.61 -15.05
N VAL A 82 -18.26 18.40 -14.54
CA VAL A 82 -17.54 17.86 -13.38
C VAL A 82 -16.88 16.54 -13.75
N GLY A 83 -15.68 16.30 -13.23
CA GLY A 83 -14.99 15.03 -13.40
C GLY A 83 -15.74 13.85 -12.75
N PRO A 84 -15.44 12.60 -13.14
CA PRO A 84 -14.37 12.25 -14.06
C PRO A 84 -14.74 12.43 -15.53
N GLY A 85 -13.87 13.06 -16.30
CA GLY A 85 -14.08 13.43 -17.70
C GLY A 85 -14.06 12.29 -18.71
N PHE A 86 -14.07 11.04 -18.24
CA PHE A 86 -14.11 9.84 -19.07
C PHE A 86 -15.56 9.51 -19.46
N GLY A 87 -16.15 10.31 -20.35
CA GLY A 87 -17.58 10.24 -20.70
C GLY A 87 -18.06 8.92 -21.31
N ASP A 88 -17.14 8.14 -21.90
CA ASP A 88 -17.42 6.84 -22.53
C ASP A 88 -16.88 5.63 -21.73
N SER A 89 -16.36 5.86 -20.52
CA SER A 89 -15.81 4.80 -19.68
C SER A 89 -16.91 3.89 -19.12
N THR A 90 -16.61 2.59 -19.06
CA THR A 90 -17.43 1.60 -18.32
C THR A 90 -16.87 1.31 -16.92
N CYS A 91 -15.73 1.90 -16.56
CA CYS A 91 -15.03 1.71 -15.29
C CYS A 91 -15.52 2.64 -14.16
N GLN A 92 -15.42 2.16 -12.92
CA GLN A 92 -15.55 3.00 -11.72
C GLN A 92 -14.22 3.67 -11.36
N PHE A 93 -14.28 4.84 -10.71
CA PHE A 93 -13.11 5.66 -10.37
C PHE A 93 -13.10 6.03 -8.87
N PRO A 94 -12.10 5.62 -8.08
CA PRO A 94 -11.04 4.67 -8.42
C PRO A 94 -11.56 3.22 -8.44
N GLY A 95 -10.93 2.36 -9.25
CA GLY A 95 -11.20 0.93 -9.31
C GLY A 95 -10.01 0.17 -9.89
N ILE A 96 -9.74 -1.04 -9.40
CA ILE A 96 -8.73 -1.93 -9.98
C ILE A 96 -9.15 -2.29 -11.41
N THR A 97 -8.19 -2.20 -12.33
CA THR A 97 -8.42 -2.50 -13.75
C THR A 97 -8.31 -4.00 -14.00
N SER A 98 -8.81 -4.49 -15.13
CA SER A 98 -8.65 -5.91 -15.51
C SER A 98 -7.17 -6.34 -15.50
N ALA A 99 -6.28 -5.51 -16.05
CA ALA A 99 -4.83 -5.75 -15.99
C ALA A 99 -4.28 -5.74 -14.55
N GLY A 100 -4.87 -4.94 -13.65
CA GLY A 100 -4.52 -4.96 -12.22
C GLY A 100 -4.99 -6.22 -11.51
N LEU A 101 -6.15 -6.78 -11.89
CA LEU A 101 -6.59 -8.08 -11.39
C LEU A 101 -5.67 -9.21 -11.89
N ASP A 102 -5.30 -9.20 -13.17
CA ASP A 102 -4.37 -10.19 -13.74
C ASP A 102 -3.00 -10.13 -13.05
N ASP A 103 -2.43 -8.94 -12.88
CA ASP A 103 -1.17 -8.74 -12.18
C ASP A 103 -1.27 -9.19 -10.71
N SER A 104 -2.40 -8.92 -10.04
CA SER A 104 -2.62 -9.34 -8.65
C SER A 104 -2.75 -10.85 -8.51
N LYS A 105 -3.47 -11.49 -9.43
CA LYS A 105 -3.58 -12.95 -9.48
C LYS A 105 -2.21 -13.59 -9.72
N GLN A 106 -1.44 -13.06 -10.67
CA GLN A 106 -0.08 -13.55 -10.91
C GLN A 106 0.80 -13.36 -9.67
N HIS A 107 0.66 -12.23 -8.96
CA HIS A 107 1.37 -12.00 -7.71
C HIS A 107 1.03 -13.08 -6.67
N GLY A 108 -0.24 -13.46 -6.52
CA GLY A 108 -0.65 -14.57 -5.64
C GLY A 108 -0.03 -15.92 -6.03
N VAL A 109 0.06 -16.21 -7.34
CA VAL A 109 0.72 -17.42 -7.86
C VAL A 109 2.22 -17.41 -7.53
N ASP A 110 2.88 -16.29 -7.80
CA ASP A 110 4.32 -16.11 -7.59
C ASP A 110 4.68 -16.17 -6.09
N PHE A 111 3.87 -15.56 -5.23
CA PHE A 111 3.99 -15.65 -3.77
C PHE A 111 3.83 -17.11 -3.30
N GLY A 112 2.82 -17.82 -3.80
CA GLY A 112 2.63 -19.25 -3.54
C GLY A 112 3.82 -20.09 -4.00
N SER A 113 4.41 -19.77 -5.15
CA SER A 113 5.58 -20.51 -5.67
C SER A 113 6.78 -20.49 -4.71
N VAL A 114 6.92 -19.42 -3.91
CA VAL A 114 7.95 -19.31 -2.88
C VAL A 114 7.51 -20.02 -1.61
N TYR A 115 6.42 -19.54 -1.00
CA TYR A 115 6.10 -19.91 0.38
C TYR A 115 5.30 -21.20 0.50
N ARG A 116 4.56 -21.63 -0.53
CA ARG A 116 3.90 -22.94 -0.57
C ARG A 116 4.81 -23.98 -1.21
N ASP A 117 5.30 -23.71 -2.43
CA ASP A 117 5.93 -24.76 -3.24
C ASP A 117 7.41 -24.95 -2.90
N LYS A 118 8.18 -23.85 -2.80
CA LYS A 118 9.62 -23.91 -2.55
C LYS A 118 9.96 -24.14 -1.07
N LEU A 119 9.20 -23.53 -0.15
CA LEU A 119 9.46 -23.58 1.29
C LEU A 119 8.51 -24.51 2.06
N GLY A 120 7.38 -24.92 1.48
CA GLY A 120 6.40 -25.76 2.19
C GLY A 120 5.80 -25.10 3.44
N PHE A 121 5.77 -23.76 3.50
CA PHE A 121 5.47 -22.99 4.69
C PHE A 121 4.00 -22.56 4.80
N LEU A 122 3.37 -22.17 3.69
CA LEU A 122 2.01 -21.62 3.73
C LEU A 122 0.97 -22.63 4.23
N PRO A 123 0.04 -22.20 5.10
CA PRO A 123 -1.12 -23.01 5.45
C PRO A 123 -1.97 -23.38 4.22
N CYS A 124 -2.77 -24.42 4.33
CA CYS A 124 -3.81 -24.72 3.36
C CYS A 124 -4.94 -23.70 3.44
N ALA A 125 -5.70 -23.56 2.35
CA ALA A 125 -6.82 -22.60 2.24
C ALA A 125 -7.92 -22.77 3.30
N ASN A 126 -8.07 -23.98 3.86
CA ASN A 126 -9.05 -24.28 4.90
C ASN A 126 -8.51 -24.03 6.32
N GLU A 127 -7.22 -23.76 6.49
CA GLU A 127 -6.59 -23.45 7.78
C GLU A 127 -6.70 -21.95 8.09
N THR A 128 -7.94 -21.44 8.08
CA THR A 128 -8.25 -20.00 8.15
C THR A 128 -7.82 -19.31 9.45
N GLU A 129 -7.43 -20.09 10.47
CA GLU A 129 -6.86 -19.57 11.73
C GLU A 129 -5.35 -19.34 11.66
N GLN A 130 -4.66 -19.92 10.67
CA GLN A 130 -3.21 -19.81 10.50
C GLN A 130 -2.79 -18.68 9.55
N TYR A 131 -3.75 -18.00 8.91
CA TYR A 131 -3.45 -16.82 8.12
C TYR A 131 -4.49 -15.71 8.30
N ALA A 132 -4.09 -14.47 8.04
CA ALA A 132 -5.00 -13.34 8.09
C ALA A 132 -4.72 -12.35 6.96
N PHE A 133 -5.80 -11.91 6.30
CA PHE A 133 -5.75 -10.81 5.35
C PHE A 133 -6.26 -9.53 6.00
N ARG A 134 -5.61 -8.40 5.69
CA ARG A 134 -6.05 -7.08 6.12
C ARG A 134 -6.06 -6.14 4.91
N VAL A 135 -7.08 -5.29 4.85
CA VAL A 135 -7.28 -4.28 3.80
C VAL A 135 -7.49 -2.92 4.44
N THR A 136 -7.27 -1.87 3.67
CA THR A 136 -7.67 -0.51 4.04
C THR A 136 -9.15 -0.29 3.76
N ASN A 137 -9.67 0.87 4.17
CA ASN A 137 -11.06 1.27 3.86
C ASN A 137 -11.29 1.59 2.38
N ASN A 138 -10.22 1.85 1.61
CA ASN A 138 -10.32 2.03 0.16
C ASN A 138 -10.54 0.69 -0.57
N VAL A 139 -11.62 0.59 -1.34
CA VAL A 139 -12.08 -0.64 -2.02
C VAL A 139 -11.02 -1.30 -2.93
N ILE A 140 -10.07 -0.53 -3.46
CA ILE A 140 -9.04 -1.05 -4.37
C ILE A 140 -8.11 -2.08 -3.70
N THR A 141 -7.90 -1.99 -2.37
CA THR A 141 -7.08 -2.96 -1.65
C THR A 141 -7.81 -4.28 -1.46
N THR A 142 -9.12 -4.25 -1.20
CA THR A 142 -9.99 -5.44 -1.20
C THR A 142 -10.09 -6.09 -2.59
N GLN A 143 -10.22 -5.29 -3.65
CA GLN A 143 -10.22 -5.80 -5.03
C GLN A 143 -8.88 -6.47 -5.38
N THR A 144 -7.76 -5.87 -4.94
CA THR A 144 -6.42 -6.45 -5.09
C THR A 144 -6.33 -7.79 -4.35
N LEU A 145 -6.75 -7.85 -3.08
CA LEU A 145 -6.80 -9.09 -2.29
C LEU A 145 -7.62 -10.17 -3.00
N GLY A 146 -8.79 -9.84 -3.53
CA GLY A 146 -9.66 -10.81 -4.20
C GLY A 146 -8.94 -11.55 -5.34
N ALA A 147 -8.23 -10.82 -6.20
CA ALA A 147 -7.45 -11.42 -7.28
C ALA A 147 -6.18 -12.13 -6.78
N PHE A 148 -5.46 -11.54 -5.82
CA PHE A 148 -4.28 -12.17 -5.21
C PHE A 148 -4.63 -13.53 -4.60
N ALA A 149 -5.71 -13.59 -3.82
CA ALA A 149 -6.15 -14.79 -3.15
C ALA A 149 -6.63 -15.86 -4.14
N ALA A 150 -7.20 -15.48 -5.28
CA ALA A 150 -7.53 -16.41 -6.37
C ALA A 150 -6.27 -17.02 -7.03
N GLY A 151 -5.13 -16.33 -6.98
CA GLY A 151 -3.82 -16.88 -7.39
C GLY A 151 -3.19 -17.75 -6.30
N LEU A 152 -3.34 -17.36 -5.04
CA LEU A 152 -2.72 -18.06 -3.90
C LEU A 152 -3.44 -19.37 -3.55
N TYR A 153 -4.77 -19.35 -3.41
CA TYR A 153 -5.60 -20.54 -3.24
C TYR A 153 -6.81 -20.50 -4.20
N PRO A 154 -6.70 -21.13 -5.38
CA PRO A 154 -7.72 -21.05 -6.42
C PRO A 154 -9.05 -21.72 -6.03
N ASP A 155 -9.02 -22.67 -5.11
CA ASP A 155 -10.21 -23.44 -4.69
C ASP A 155 -10.98 -22.79 -3.52
N ALA A 156 -10.43 -21.74 -2.92
CA ALA A 156 -11.08 -21.04 -1.82
C ALA A 156 -12.26 -20.21 -2.34
N LYS A 157 -13.41 -20.35 -1.68
CA LYS A 157 -14.65 -19.67 -2.09
C LYS A 157 -14.83 -18.30 -1.47
N GLU A 158 -14.25 -18.08 -0.29
CA GLU A 158 -14.42 -16.87 0.48
C GLU A 158 -13.24 -16.68 1.43
N TYR A 159 -12.93 -15.42 1.75
CA TYR A 159 -11.93 -15.05 2.74
C TYR A 159 -12.47 -13.96 3.66
N VAL A 160 -12.00 -13.97 4.91
CA VAL A 160 -12.17 -12.85 5.83
C VAL A 160 -11.01 -11.89 5.64
N ALA A 161 -11.33 -10.62 5.40
CA ALA A 161 -10.38 -9.52 5.42
C ALA A 161 -10.70 -8.61 6.61
N TRP A 162 -9.72 -8.34 7.45
CA TRP A 162 -9.83 -7.37 8.53
C TRP A 162 -9.70 -5.95 7.97
N VAL A 163 -10.51 -5.04 8.51
CA VAL A 163 -10.44 -3.61 8.22
C VAL A 163 -10.60 -2.85 9.54
N GLN A 164 -9.79 -1.82 9.75
CA GLN A 164 -9.95 -0.93 10.91
C GLN A 164 -10.85 0.26 10.53
N SER A 165 -11.38 0.98 11.53
CA SER A 165 -12.08 2.23 11.26
C SER A 165 -11.19 3.22 10.52
N GLU A 166 -11.74 3.93 9.54
CA GLU A 166 -11.04 5.02 8.85
C GLU A 166 -10.44 6.09 9.77
N THR A 167 -10.99 6.23 10.98
CA THR A 167 -10.54 7.22 11.97
C THR A 167 -9.22 6.85 12.64
N TYR A 168 -8.83 5.57 12.62
CA TYR A 168 -7.62 5.08 13.29
C TYR A 168 -6.91 3.97 12.53
N ASP A 169 -7.18 3.81 11.23
CA ASP A 169 -6.60 2.73 10.43
C ASP A 169 -5.07 2.85 10.38
N SER A 170 -4.39 1.97 11.11
CA SER A 170 -2.92 1.93 11.16
C SER A 170 -2.28 1.52 9.83
N LEU A 171 -3.07 0.98 8.87
CA LEU A 171 -2.60 0.62 7.54
C LEU A 171 -2.72 1.76 6.52
N GLU A 172 -3.61 2.73 6.77
CA GLU A 172 -3.74 3.98 6.00
C GLU A 172 -4.00 5.18 6.92
N PRO A 173 -3.05 5.54 7.80
CA PRO A 173 -3.29 6.61 8.75
C PRO A 173 -3.37 7.98 8.06
N LYS A 174 -4.46 8.70 8.35
CA LYS A 174 -4.75 10.03 7.82
C LYS A 174 -4.07 11.10 8.68
N PHE A 175 -3.17 11.87 8.07
CA PHE A 175 -2.57 13.06 8.69
C PHE A 175 -3.23 14.31 8.13
N SER A 176 -3.54 15.26 9.00
CA SER A 176 -4.03 16.58 8.58
C SER A 176 -2.85 17.43 8.09
N TRP A 177 -2.87 17.80 6.81
CA TRP A 177 -1.84 18.62 6.16
C TRP A 177 -2.10 20.13 6.22
N THR A 178 -3.00 20.56 7.11
CA THR A 178 -3.56 21.92 7.15
C THR A 178 -2.49 23.01 7.16
N GLU A 179 -1.45 22.88 8.00
CA GLU A 179 -0.39 23.89 8.10
C GLU A 179 0.45 24.03 6.83
N HIS A 180 0.70 22.92 6.12
CA HIS A 180 1.42 22.95 4.83
C HIS A 180 0.56 23.59 3.73
N LEU A 181 -0.74 23.30 3.72
CA LEU A 181 -1.69 23.90 2.78
C LEU A 181 -1.80 25.41 3.01
N GLU A 182 -1.82 25.85 4.26
CA GLU A 182 -1.77 27.28 4.62
C GLU A 182 -0.48 27.94 4.12
N LYS A 183 0.68 27.32 4.37
CA LYS A 183 1.99 27.85 3.93
C LYS A 183 2.15 27.88 2.40
N SER A 184 1.45 27.02 1.66
CA SER A 184 1.49 26.94 0.20
C SER A 184 0.32 27.62 -0.50
N ALA A 185 -0.58 28.27 0.25
CA ALA A 185 -1.81 28.87 -0.27
C ALA A 185 -1.57 29.87 -1.42
N ALA A 186 -0.51 30.67 -1.34
CA ALA A 186 -0.17 31.63 -2.41
C ALA A 186 0.26 30.94 -3.72
N LEU A 187 0.92 29.78 -3.66
CA LEU A 187 1.22 28.97 -4.85
C LEU A 187 -0.06 28.33 -5.38
N ARG A 188 -0.95 27.87 -4.50
CA ARG A 188 -2.23 27.26 -4.86
C ARG A 188 -3.12 28.24 -5.62
N GLU A 189 -3.20 29.48 -5.15
CA GLU A 189 -3.96 30.53 -5.82
C GLU A 189 -3.44 30.84 -7.24
N ARG A 190 -2.11 30.73 -7.45
CA ARG A 190 -1.54 30.88 -8.79
C ARG A 190 -1.87 29.68 -9.68
N PHE A 191 -1.78 28.46 -9.16
CA PHE A 191 -2.13 27.24 -9.89
C PHE A 191 -3.61 27.25 -10.31
N ASN A 192 -4.53 27.53 -9.39
CA ASN A 192 -5.97 27.61 -9.65
C ASN A 192 -6.33 28.60 -10.76
N ARG A 193 -5.62 29.73 -10.85
CA ARG A 193 -5.81 30.75 -11.89
C ARG A 193 -5.41 30.26 -13.29
N VAL A 194 -4.50 29.29 -13.37
CA VAL A 194 -4.03 28.70 -14.63
C VAL A 194 -4.87 27.48 -15.01
N SER A 195 -5.25 26.65 -14.04
CA SER A 195 -6.03 25.43 -14.26
C SER A 195 -7.55 25.66 -14.31
N GLY A 196 -8.03 26.85 -13.96
CA GLY A 196 -9.46 27.17 -13.91
C GLY A 196 -10.20 26.53 -12.73
N ILE A 197 -9.46 26.03 -11.73
CA ILE A 197 -10.03 25.40 -10.53
C ILE A 197 -10.58 26.48 -9.61
N GLU A 198 -11.85 26.36 -9.23
CA GLU A 198 -12.50 27.28 -8.31
C GLU A 198 -11.82 27.26 -6.92
N PRO A 199 -11.67 28.42 -6.24
CA PRO A 199 -11.02 28.50 -4.93
C PRO A 199 -11.63 27.62 -3.84
N ASN A 200 -12.92 27.30 -3.94
CA ASN A 200 -13.66 26.47 -2.99
C ASN A 200 -14.05 25.11 -3.59
N ASP A 201 -13.22 24.58 -4.48
CA ASP A 201 -13.37 23.23 -4.99
C ASP A 201 -13.50 22.20 -3.85
N SER A 202 -14.49 21.31 -3.97
CA SER A 202 -14.71 20.16 -3.08
C SER A 202 -14.17 18.85 -3.65
N ALA A 203 -13.67 18.84 -4.88
CA ALA A 203 -13.09 17.66 -5.52
C ALA A 203 -11.68 17.34 -5.00
N GLY A 204 -11.12 18.13 -4.07
CA GLY A 204 -9.87 17.81 -3.38
C GLY A 204 -8.62 18.32 -4.10
N TRP A 205 -8.77 19.26 -5.04
CA TRP A 205 -7.62 19.93 -5.65
C TRP A 205 -6.83 20.77 -4.66
N SER A 206 -7.47 21.21 -3.56
CA SER A 206 -6.85 21.98 -2.48
C SER A 206 -6.23 21.12 -1.37
N SER A 207 -6.47 19.80 -1.34
CA SER A 207 -6.02 18.92 -0.23
C SER A 207 -4.65 18.27 -0.47
N SER A 208 -4.13 18.28 -1.70
CA SER A 208 -2.78 17.81 -2.04
C SER A 208 -2.22 18.46 -3.31
N TRP A 209 -0.90 18.37 -3.50
CA TRP A 209 -0.20 18.85 -4.70
C TRP A 209 -0.02 17.78 -5.79
N ASP A 210 -0.61 16.59 -5.62
CA ASP A 210 -0.45 15.41 -6.50
C ASP A 210 -1.26 15.52 -7.81
N HIS A 211 -1.66 16.73 -8.19
CA HIS A 211 -2.47 16.98 -9.37
C HIS A 211 -1.70 17.85 -10.37
N VAL A 212 -1.21 17.24 -11.44
CA VAL A 212 -0.50 17.94 -12.52
C VAL A 212 -1.28 17.86 -13.83
N ASN A 213 -1.29 19.00 -14.53
CA ASN A 213 -1.99 19.27 -15.78
C ASN A 213 -1.46 18.43 -16.97
N ALA A 214 -2.35 17.93 -17.82
CA ALA A 214 -2.05 17.66 -19.23
C ALA A 214 -3.27 18.07 -20.07
N THR A 215 -3.14 19.15 -20.85
CA THR A 215 -4.08 19.56 -21.90
C THR A 215 -3.99 18.65 -23.13
N ASP A 216 -4.90 18.80 -24.11
CA ASP A 216 -5.09 18.10 -25.43
C ASP A 216 -3.85 17.78 -26.31
N VAL A 217 -2.63 17.95 -25.82
CA VAL A 217 -1.38 17.55 -26.48
C VAL A 217 -0.84 16.33 -25.75
N CYS A 218 -0.74 15.19 -26.44
CA CYS A 218 -0.03 14.02 -25.92
C CYS A 218 1.35 14.45 -25.41
N VAL A 219 1.62 14.22 -24.13
CA VAL A 219 2.92 14.46 -23.51
C VAL A 219 3.96 13.58 -24.24
N SER A 220 5.11 14.16 -24.60
CA SER A 220 6.17 13.37 -25.23
C SER A 220 6.64 12.27 -24.27
N GLN A 221 7.15 11.14 -24.78
CA GLN A 221 7.69 10.10 -23.89
C GLN A 221 8.82 10.66 -23.00
N GLU A 222 9.61 11.61 -23.52
CA GLU A 222 10.66 12.28 -22.76
C GLU A 222 10.11 13.07 -21.56
N ASP A 223 9.04 13.85 -21.77
CA ASP A 223 8.37 14.60 -20.71
C ASP A 223 7.67 13.67 -19.72
N ALA A 224 7.04 12.60 -20.19
CA ALA A 224 6.43 11.59 -19.33
C ALA A 224 7.48 10.93 -18.42
N ASP A 225 8.62 10.53 -18.99
CA ASP A 225 9.74 9.98 -18.24
C ASP A 225 10.32 11.00 -17.25
N ALA A 226 10.37 12.29 -17.63
CA ALA A 226 10.79 13.36 -16.73
C ALA A 226 9.84 13.54 -15.54
N ILE A 227 8.53 13.52 -15.78
CA ILE A 227 7.50 13.58 -14.74
C ILE A 227 7.63 12.38 -13.80
N TYR A 228 7.79 11.16 -14.33
CA TYR A 228 8.01 9.97 -13.49
C TYR A 228 9.29 10.07 -12.66
N ARG A 229 10.39 10.59 -13.23
CA ARG A 229 11.63 10.83 -12.46
C ARG A 229 11.44 11.84 -11.35
N LEU A 230 10.72 12.94 -11.61
CA LEU A 230 10.43 13.97 -10.60
C LEU A 230 9.50 13.43 -9.49
N GLY A 231 8.44 12.69 -9.85
CA GLY A 231 7.57 12.06 -8.87
C GLY A 231 8.31 11.03 -8.01
N ASN A 232 9.19 10.22 -8.63
CA ASN A 232 10.05 9.30 -7.88
C ASN A 232 10.99 10.04 -6.93
N TRP A 233 11.58 11.16 -7.38
CA TRP A 233 12.41 12.02 -6.51
C TRP A 233 11.60 12.64 -5.37
N GLU A 234 10.38 13.14 -5.62
CA GLU A 234 9.54 13.74 -4.58
C GLU A 234 9.19 12.73 -3.50
N TYR A 235 8.81 11.51 -3.88
CA TYR A 235 8.55 10.43 -2.93
C TYR A 235 9.80 10.09 -2.14
N ALA A 236 10.95 9.91 -2.82
CA ALA A 236 12.21 9.63 -2.17
C ALA A 236 12.60 10.76 -1.18
N TYR A 237 12.40 12.02 -1.57
CA TYR A 237 12.67 13.16 -0.72
C TYR A 237 11.71 13.21 0.48
N ARG A 238 10.39 13.15 0.26
CA ARG A 238 9.38 13.21 1.34
C ARG A 238 9.59 12.15 2.42
N TRP A 239 9.83 10.91 2.01
CA TRP A 239 9.89 9.79 2.95
C TRP A 239 11.29 9.55 3.50
N ARG A 240 12.35 10.09 2.86
CA ARG A 240 13.74 9.76 3.21
C ARG A 240 14.78 10.85 3.07
N GLY A 241 14.61 11.79 2.16
CA GLY A 241 15.59 12.85 1.91
C GLY A 241 15.37 14.13 2.71
N ALA A 242 14.14 14.43 3.10
CA ALA A 242 13.79 15.65 3.83
C ALA A 242 14.24 15.55 5.29
N GLU A 243 14.53 16.70 5.90
CA GLU A 243 14.71 16.81 7.35
C GLU A 243 13.49 16.22 8.07
N ASN A 244 13.72 15.44 9.12
CA ASN A 244 12.68 14.73 9.88
C ASN A 244 11.82 13.74 9.07
N SER A 245 12.19 13.38 7.84
CA SER A 245 11.44 12.40 7.04
C SER A 245 11.32 11.01 7.70
N THR A 246 12.35 10.57 8.42
CA THR A 246 12.29 9.34 9.23
C THR A 246 11.28 9.47 10.37
N LEU A 247 11.29 10.59 11.11
CA LEU A 247 10.31 10.86 12.17
C LEU A 247 8.89 10.95 11.58
N TYR A 248 8.71 11.60 10.45
CA TYR A 248 7.42 11.66 9.77
C TYR A 248 6.92 10.27 9.37
N SER A 249 7.81 9.42 8.86
CA SER A 249 7.51 8.02 8.55
C SER A 249 7.18 7.21 9.81
N ALA A 250 7.89 7.45 10.91
CA ALA A 250 7.66 6.80 12.20
C ALA A 250 6.33 7.22 12.83
N LEU A 251 5.96 8.51 12.75
CA LEU A 251 4.64 8.97 13.17
C LEU A 251 3.55 8.34 12.30
N LYS A 252 3.80 8.21 11.00
CA LYS A 252 2.84 7.65 10.06
C LYS A 252 2.59 6.17 10.26
N MET A 253 3.62 5.34 10.18
CA MET A 253 3.47 3.87 10.25
C MET A 253 3.80 3.30 11.63
N GLY A 254 4.01 4.14 12.64
CA GLY A 254 4.51 3.71 13.95
C GLY A 254 3.61 2.68 14.61
N VAL A 255 2.29 2.92 14.62
CA VAL A 255 1.32 1.98 15.18
C VAL A 255 1.34 0.64 14.45
N TRP A 256 1.44 0.63 13.12
CA TRP A 256 1.56 -0.61 12.35
C TRP A 256 2.86 -1.36 12.64
N PHE A 257 3.99 -0.66 12.84
CA PHE A 257 5.23 -1.30 13.28
C PHE A 257 5.12 -1.88 14.68
N ARG A 258 4.36 -1.26 15.61
CA ARG A 258 4.06 -1.86 16.91
C ARG A 258 3.23 -3.13 16.79
N GLU A 259 2.25 -3.14 15.88
CA GLU A 259 1.48 -4.36 15.54
C GLU A 259 2.40 -5.45 14.95
N LEU A 260 3.31 -5.09 14.03
CA LEU A 260 4.30 -5.99 13.45
C LEU A 260 5.23 -6.59 14.52
N GLN A 261 5.78 -5.78 15.43
CA GLN A 261 6.61 -6.27 16.54
C GLN A 261 5.81 -7.27 17.38
N ALA A 262 4.58 -6.93 17.78
CA ALA A 262 3.72 -7.83 18.54
C ALA A 262 3.45 -9.16 17.82
N ASN A 263 3.23 -9.12 16.50
CA ASN A 263 3.05 -10.33 15.70
C ASN A 263 4.32 -11.18 15.62
N LEU A 264 5.48 -10.56 15.38
CA LEU A 264 6.78 -11.25 15.32
C LEU A 264 7.10 -11.92 16.66
N HIS A 265 6.88 -11.24 17.79
CA HIS A 265 7.07 -11.82 19.12
C HIS A 265 6.08 -12.95 19.39
N ALA A 266 4.80 -12.79 19.07
CA ALA A 266 3.82 -13.84 19.26
C ALA A 266 4.14 -15.11 18.45
N ALA A 267 4.69 -14.95 17.25
CA ALA A 267 5.19 -16.08 16.44
C ALA A 267 6.49 -16.67 17.01
N ALA A 268 7.43 -15.83 17.45
CA ALA A 268 8.69 -16.27 18.06
C ALA A 268 8.45 -17.11 19.33
N GLU A 269 7.46 -16.72 20.13
CA GLU A 269 7.05 -17.38 21.37
C GLU A 269 6.04 -18.50 21.16
N ALA A 270 5.57 -18.71 19.93
CA ALA A 270 4.53 -19.67 19.56
C ALA A 270 3.21 -19.48 20.35
N THR A 271 2.84 -18.23 20.63
CA THR A 271 1.59 -17.86 21.33
C THR A 271 0.46 -17.47 20.38
N SER A 272 0.74 -17.31 19.08
CA SER A 272 -0.26 -17.13 18.03
C SER A 272 -0.29 -18.32 17.05
N PRO A 273 -1.48 -18.79 16.63
CA PRO A 273 -1.58 -19.79 15.56
C PRO A 273 -1.31 -19.20 14.17
N VAL A 274 -1.29 -17.87 14.03
CA VAL A 274 -1.12 -17.19 12.73
C VAL A 274 0.32 -17.31 12.26
N LYS A 275 0.53 -17.97 11.12
CA LYS A 275 1.82 -18.11 10.42
C LYS A 275 2.02 -17.07 9.33
N TYR A 276 0.92 -16.58 8.74
CA TYR A 276 0.98 -15.70 7.58
C TYR A 276 0.00 -14.52 7.71
N ARG A 277 0.50 -13.29 7.57
CA ARG A 277 -0.32 -12.08 7.45
C ARG A 277 -0.01 -11.36 6.15
N HIS A 278 -1.05 -10.82 5.51
CA HIS A 278 -0.88 -9.97 4.34
C HIS A 278 -1.77 -8.74 4.43
N ASN A 279 -1.12 -7.58 4.43
CA ASN A 279 -1.73 -6.27 4.54
C ASN A 279 -1.75 -5.59 3.16
N PHE A 280 -2.93 -5.39 2.57
CA PHE A 280 -3.10 -4.70 1.30
C PHE A 280 -3.35 -3.22 1.53
N ALA A 281 -2.46 -2.38 1.01
CA ALA A 281 -2.30 -0.98 1.35
C ALA A 281 -1.98 -0.11 0.11
N HIS A 282 -1.39 1.06 0.33
CA HIS A 282 -1.09 2.05 -0.69
C HIS A 282 0.40 2.37 -0.79
N ASP A 283 0.79 3.12 -1.81
CA ASP A 283 2.11 3.78 -1.84
C ASP A 283 2.31 4.67 -0.61
N GLY A 284 1.27 5.38 -0.18
CA GLY A 284 1.25 6.19 1.04
C GLY A 284 1.45 5.40 2.34
N SER A 285 1.43 4.07 2.29
CA SER A 285 1.73 3.15 3.41
C SER A 285 3.09 2.46 3.23
N VAL A 286 3.37 1.93 2.03
CA VAL A 286 4.64 1.25 1.74
C VAL A 286 5.83 2.22 1.79
N SER A 287 5.65 3.45 1.30
CA SER A 287 6.74 4.45 1.30
C SER A 287 7.20 4.82 2.70
N PRO A 288 6.32 5.15 3.68
CA PRO A 288 6.77 5.34 5.06
C PRO A 288 7.27 4.07 5.73
N VAL A 289 6.85 2.85 5.35
CA VAL A 289 7.51 1.61 5.84
C VAL A 289 8.98 1.58 5.42
N LEU A 290 9.28 1.87 4.14
CA LEU A 290 10.66 2.03 3.65
C LEU A 290 11.37 3.25 4.26
N GLY A 291 10.58 4.26 4.64
CA GLY A 291 10.94 5.44 5.42
C GLY A 291 11.54 5.07 6.78
N VAL A 292 10.75 4.37 7.59
CA VAL A 292 11.11 3.86 8.92
C VAL A 292 12.30 2.91 8.84
N LEU A 293 12.33 1.98 7.89
CA LEU A 293 13.48 1.07 7.72
C LEU A 293 14.72 1.73 7.13
N GLN A 294 14.61 2.99 6.69
CA GLN A 294 15.68 3.75 6.07
C GLN A 294 16.36 3.00 4.90
N SER A 295 15.58 2.47 3.95
CA SER A 295 16.03 1.90 2.65
C SER A 295 17.25 2.62 2.00
N ALA A 296 18.30 1.93 1.58
CA ALA A 296 19.45 2.59 0.93
C ALA A 296 19.05 3.27 -0.40
N TYR A 297 17.99 2.78 -1.05
CA TYR A 297 17.51 3.28 -2.35
C TYR A 297 16.05 3.73 -2.23
N PRO A 298 15.81 4.98 -1.81
CA PRO A 298 14.45 5.50 -1.72
C PRO A 298 13.84 5.66 -3.12
N THR A 299 12.60 5.21 -3.28
CA THR A 299 11.87 5.21 -4.55
C THR A 299 10.37 5.38 -4.27
N TRP A 300 9.61 5.83 -5.27
CA TRP A 300 8.16 5.67 -5.25
C TRP A 300 7.84 4.19 -5.50
N PRO A 301 7.33 3.45 -4.50
CA PRO A 301 6.95 2.05 -4.68
C PRO A 301 5.90 1.92 -5.78
N GLY A 302 6.24 1.26 -6.89
CA GLY A 302 5.30 1.02 -7.99
C GLY A 302 4.13 0.11 -7.59
N MET A 303 3.07 0.09 -8.39
CA MET A 303 1.86 -0.71 -8.10
C MET A 303 2.21 -2.19 -7.89
N GLY A 304 1.63 -2.83 -6.88
CA GLY A 304 1.96 -4.22 -6.54
C GLY A 304 3.29 -4.45 -5.82
N SER A 305 4.09 -3.41 -5.54
CA SER A 305 5.30 -3.56 -4.72
C SER A 305 4.94 -4.03 -3.30
N GLU A 306 5.84 -4.80 -2.69
CA GLU A 306 5.64 -5.34 -1.35
C GLU A 306 6.90 -5.23 -0.50
N VAL A 307 6.69 -5.17 0.82
CA VAL A 307 7.71 -5.42 1.83
C VAL A 307 7.30 -6.67 2.60
N VAL A 308 8.16 -7.68 2.59
CA VAL A 308 7.92 -8.97 3.25
C VAL A 308 8.83 -9.11 4.45
N PHE A 309 8.26 -9.30 5.63
CA PHE A 309 8.96 -9.59 6.87
C PHE A 309 8.86 -11.08 7.13
N GLU A 310 10.00 -11.77 7.07
CA GLU A 310 10.10 -13.19 7.36
C GLU A 310 10.80 -13.39 8.70
N LEU A 311 10.17 -14.12 9.61
CA LEU A 311 10.77 -14.55 10.85
C LEU A 311 11.29 -15.98 10.68
N TRP A 312 12.59 -16.13 10.89
CA TRP A 312 13.32 -17.37 10.84
C TRP A 312 13.83 -17.75 12.22
N ARG A 313 14.08 -19.04 12.43
CA ARG A 313 14.67 -19.56 13.65
C ARG A 313 15.89 -20.39 13.31
N MET A 314 17.00 -20.14 14.01
CA MET A 314 18.18 -21.01 14.00
C MET A 314 18.44 -21.47 15.43
N GLY A 315 18.13 -22.75 15.70
CA GLY A 315 18.07 -23.27 17.07
C GLY A 315 16.93 -22.63 17.86
N SER A 316 17.23 -21.92 18.95
CA SER A 316 16.23 -21.17 19.74
C SER A 316 16.20 -19.67 19.42
N LYS A 317 17.08 -19.19 18.52
CA LYS A 317 17.26 -17.75 18.28
C LYS A 317 16.41 -17.28 17.09
N PRO A 318 15.59 -16.23 17.27
CA PRO A 318 14.81 -15.63 16.19
C PRO A 318 15.66 -14.64 15.36
N TYR A 319 15.45 -14.67 14.04
CA TYR A 319 16.08 -13.80 13.06
C TYR A 319 15.03 -13.29 12.07
N VAL A 320 15.17 -12.06 11.61
CA VAL A 320 14.27 -11.45 10.63
C VAL A 320 15.02 -11.22 9.32
N ARG A 321 14.38 -11.54 8.21
CA ARG A 321 14.74 -11.05 6.88
C ARG A 321 13.62 -10.18 6.36
N VAL A 322 13.98 -9.03 5.81
CA VAL A 322 13.03 -8.10 5.19
C VAL A 322 13.35 -8.02 3.72
N LEU A 323 12.37 -8.37 2.89
CA LEU A 323 12.49 -8.29 1.43
C LEU A 323 11.72 -7.07 0.94
N PHE A 324 12.30 -6.28 0.05
CA PHE A 324 11.56 -5.31 -0.76
C PHE A 324 11.57 -5.78 -2.21
N SER A 325 10.39 -5.98 -2.78
CA SER A 325 10.24 -6.44 -4.16
C SER A 325 11.02 -7.73 -4.47
N GLY A 326 11.05 -8.65 -3.51
CA GLY A 326 11.69 -9.97 -3.64
C GLY A 326 13.19 -10.04 -3.32
N GLN A 327 13.84 -8.93 -2.93
CA GLN A 327 15.26 -8.88 -2.58
C GLN A 327 15.48 -8.39 -1.15
N PRO A 328 16.49 -8.89 -0.41
CA PRO A 328 16.84 -8.37 0.91
C PRO A 328 17.00 -6.86 0.89
N LEU A 329 16.27 -6.17 1.77
CA LEU A 329 16.27 -4.72 1.82
C LEU A 329 17.61 -4.21 2.35
N GLU A 330 18.31 -3.42 1.53
CA GLU A 330 19.46 -2.65 1.98
C GLU A 330 19.00 -1.40 2.73
N THR A 331 19.65 -1.06 3.84
CA THR A 331 19.35 0.14 4.62
C THR A 331 20.58 1.04 4.74
N SER A 332 20.37 2.33 4.94
CA SER A 332 21.45 3.29 5.22
C SER A 332 21.82 3.35 6.71
N THR A 333 21.41 2.35 7.50
CA THR A 333 21.58 2.31 8.96
C THR A 333 22.61 1.25 9.35
N PRO A 334 23.04 1.20 10.63
CA PRO A 334 23.86 0.10 11.14
C PRO A 334 23.18 -1.29 11.09
N LEU A 335 21.90 -1.39 10.71
CA LEU A 335 21.29 -2.66 10.36
C LEU A 335 21.89 -3.26 9.09
N GLY A 336 22.35 -2.44 8.14
CA GLY A 336 22.91 -2.89 6.87
C GLY A 336 21.85 -3.53 5.98
N THR A 337 22.16 -4.68 5.39
CA THR A 337 21.18 -5.50 4.65
C THR A 337 20.34 -6.29 5.63
N LEU A 338 19.01 -6.21 5.50
CA LEU A 338 18.06 -6.91 6.36
C LEU A 338 17.91 -8.38 5.94
N ASP A 339 18.98 -9.16 6.11
CA ASP A 339 19.04 -10.59 5.83
C ASP A 339 19.53 -11.35 7.07
N MET A 340 18.63 -12.13 7.69
CA MET A 340 18.89 -12.86 8.95
C MET A 340 19.43 -11.96 10.07
N VAL A 341 18.83 -10.79 10.25
CA VAL A 341 19.14 -9.87 11.35
C VAL A 341 18.52 -10.40 12.65
N PRO A 342 19.23 -10.45 13.79
CA PRO A 342 18.62 -10.83 15.07
C PRO A 342 17.37 -10.00 15.37
N LEU A 343 16.27 -10.63 15.80
CA LEU A 343 15.00 -9.95 16.03
C LEU A 343 15.15 -8.76 16.99
N ASP A 344 15.90 -8.95 18.09
CA ASP A 344 16.19 -7.91 19.07
C ASP A 344 16.93 -6.70 18.47
N LYS A 345 17.78 -6.90 17.47
CA LYS A 345 18.46 -5.79 16.78
C LYS A 345 17.46 -4.96 15.96
N LEU A 346 16.48 -5.61 15.31
CA LEU A 346 15.40 -4.92 14.62
C LEU A 346 14.50 -4.18 15.61
N ASP A 347 14.12 -4.82 16.72
CA ASP A 347 13.28 -4.21 17.76
C ASP A 347 13.92 -2.98 18.37
N ASN A 348 15.20 -3.09 18.79
CA ASN A 348 15.94 -1.96 19.34
C ASN A 348 16.00 -0.78 18.35
N TYR A 349 16.12 -1.06 17.05
CA TYR A 349 16.07 -0.03 16.02
C TYR A 349 14.68 0.62 15.93
N ILE A 350 13.61 -0.19 15.85
CA ILE A 350 12.23 0.28 15.79
C ILE A 350 11.89 1.12 17.04
N ASP A 351 12.28 0.65 18.22
CA ASP A 351 12.06 1.32 19.50
C ASP A 351 12.78 2.67 19.58
N SER A 352 13.95 2.79 18.93
CA SER A 352 14.72 4.04 18.91
C SER A 352 14.12 5.14 18.04
N ILE A 353 13.21 4.80 17.11
CA ILE A 353 12.65 5.75 16.14
C ILE A 353 11.14 5.96 16.29
N ILE A 354 10.40 4.99 16.83
CA ILE A 354 8.96 5.09 17.02
C ILE A 354 8.67 5.60 18.44
N PRO A 355 8.03 6.76 18.60
CA PRO A 355 7.61 7.26 19.90
C PRO A 355 6.79 6.24 20.69
N HIS A 356 7.07 6.10 21.99
CA HIS A 356 6.27 5.26 22.88
C HIS A 356 4.84 5.81 23.04
N ASP A 357 4.70 7.13 23.18
CA ASP A 357 3.40 7.81 23.19
C ASP A 357 3.15 8.46 21.82
N MET A 358 2.60 7.67 20.91
CA MET A 358 2.23 8.12 19.57
C MET A 358 1.18 9.23 19.58
N VAL A 359 0.29 9.27 20.58
CA VAL A 359 -0.75 10.30 20.67
C VAL A 359 -0.13 11.64 21.05
N ALA A 360 0.74 11.66 22.06
CA ALA A 360 1.47 12.87 22.45
C ALA A 360 2.41 13.34 21.33
N ALA A 361 3.13 12.42 20.69
CA ALA A 361 4.03 12.74 19.59
C ALA A 361 3.28 13.34 18.38
N CYS A 362 2.12 12.78 18.00
CA CYS A 362 1.27 13.35 16.94
C CYS A 362 0.66 14.70 17.31
N ARG A 363 0.60 15.06 18.60
CA ARG A 363 0.18 16.39 19.08
C ARG A 363 1.34 17.39 19.16
N GLY A 364 2.55 16.98 18.81
CA GLY A 364 3.75 17.84 18.84
C GLY A 364 4.39 17.98 20.22
N ASP A 365 4.14 17.05 21.15
CA ASP A 365 4.79 17.07 22.47
C ASP A 365 6.31 16.83 22.33
N ALA A 366 7.11 17.78 22.81
CA ALA A 366 8.57 17.75 22.64
C ALA A 366 9.24 16.57 23.38
N ALA A 367 8.71 16.14 24.53
CA ALA A 367 9.26 15.01 25.27
C ALA A 367 8.94 13.70 24.55
N ALA A 368 7.72 13.55 24.02
CA ALA A 368 7.33 12.39 23.22
C ALA A 368 8.10 12.27 21.89
N LEU A 369 8.53 13.40 21.33
CA LEU A 369 9.38 13.45 20.13
C LEU A 369 10.88 13.27 20.41
N GLY A 370 11.29 13.14 21.67
CA GLY A 370 12.71 13.03 22.05
C GLY A 370 13.52 14.31 21.79
N LEU A 371 12.86 15.47 21.79
CA LEU A 371 13.46 16.79 21.55
C LEU A 371 13.76 17.57 22.85
N ALA A 372 13.64 16.92 24.01
CA ALA A 372 13.79 17.51 25.34
C ALA A 372 15.16 17.23 25.98
#